data_AF-A0A179ILV5-F1
#
_entry.id   AF-A0A179ILV5-F1
#
_cell.length_a   1.000
_cell.length_b   1.000
_cell.length_c   1.000
_cell.angle_alpha   90.00
_cell.angle_beta   90.00
_cell.angle_gamma   90.00
#
_symmetry.space_group_name_H-M   'P 1'
#
loop_
_entity.id
_entity.type
_entity.pdbx_description
1 polymer ?
#
loop_
_entity_poly.entity_id
_entity_poly.type
_entity_poly.pdbx_seq_one_letter_code
_entity_poly.pdbx_strand_id
1 'polypeptide(L)'
;MSPHSNAVASVSLPSGKRSAEGTHLMNRSLKVEPAMVEFAKGLELHLANGRTVLDACGGAAVRVIGHGNEEVQKAMIRQASKVSYVHTQSYTTPAAEDLANFMLDGSPHGLGKAFFICSGSEAVESALKLARQYFFEKARRIAYTFYHGNTMGALSFSSNPARKVPYEDFGYRHVTHVSPAYEYRYKPDEESTADFTRCLLEELENEFLAIGASKVIAFVAETVGGATSGCVPPPPGYLRGVRAICDKYGILLILDEIMCGTGRCGTYFAFEQEEVTPDVVTVAKGLGDGYCSIAAVLAHKEQARSITGIRTKLIQFRAPQH
;
A
#
# COMPACT_ATOMS: atom_id res chain seq x y z
N MET A 1 44.29 -6.02 -33.31
CA MET A 1 43.59 -5.70 -32.05
C MET A 1 42.86 -4.39 -32.26
N SER A 2 41.56 -4.46 -32.51
CA SER A 2 40.71 -3.28 -32.73
C SER A 2 39.74 -3.18 -31.55
N PRO A 3 39.64 -2.06 -30.83
CA PRO A 3 38.71 -1.93 -29.73
C PRO A 3 37.29 -1.73 -30.29
N HIS A 4 36.38 -2.61 -29.90
CA HIS A 4 34.95 -2.48 -30.20
C HIS A 4 34.39 -1.25 -29.50
N SER A 5 34.07 -0.24 -30.30
CA SER A 5 33.19 0.88 -29.95
C SER A 5 31.77 0.36 -29.78
N ASN A 6 31.30 0.24 -28.54
CA ASN A 6 29.87 0.13 -28.23
C ASN A 6 29.31 1.53 -28.01
N ALA A 7 29.13 2.28 -29.10
CA ALA A 7 28.28 3.46 -29.09
C ALA A 7 26.83 2.99 -28.99
N VAL A 8 26.24 3.08 -27.80
CA VAL A 8 24.79 2.99 -27.64
C VAL A 8 24.21 4.21 -28.34
N ALA A 9 23.64 4.00 -29.52
CA ALA A 9 22.96 5.06 -30.26
C ALA A 9 21.88 5.67 -29.35
N SER A 10 21.99 6.97 -29.09
CA SER A 10 20.95 7.74 -28.41
C SER A 10 19.72 7.74 -29.32
N VAL A 11 18.78 6.84 -29.05
CA VAL A 11 17.48 6.86 -29.71
C VAL A 11 16.80 8.14 -29.25
N SER A 12 16.72 9.15 -30.12
CA SER A 12 15.87 10.32 -29.88
C SER A 12 14.43 9.85 -29.90
N LEU A 13 13.86 9.60 -28.72
CA LEU A 13 12.44 9.31 -28.61
C LEU A 13 11.65 10.51 -29.15
N PRO A 14 10.64 10.31 -29.99
CA PRO A 14 9.81 11.41 -30.46
C PRO A 14 9.17 12.09 -29.24
N SER A 15 9.38 13.40 -29.08
CA SER A 15 8.69 14.18 -28.06
C SER A 15 7.18 14.08 -28.33
N GLY A 16 6.40 13.79 -27.29
CA GLY A 16 4.96 13.65 -27.41
C GLY A 16 4.35 14.95 -27.91
N LYS A 17 3.86 14.98 -29.15
CA LYS A 17 3.20 16.17 -29.71
C LYS A 17 1.77 16.25 -29.19
N ARG A 18 1.38 17.39 -28.63
CA ARG A 18 -0.04 17.69 -28.37
C ARG A 18 -0.74 17.93 -29.72
N SER A 19 -1.99 17.53 -29.84
CA SER A 19 -2.76 17.79 -31.07
C SER A 19 -3.11 19.27 -31.16
N ALA A 20 -3.52 19.72 -32.36
CA ALA A 20 -3.98 21.09 -32.57
C ALA A 20 -5.27 21.41 -31.77
N GLU A 21 -6.05 20.38 -31.42
CA GLU A 21 -7.30 20.48 -30.66
C GLU A 21 -7.09 20.31 -29.14
N GLY A 22 -5.83 20.17 -28.69
CA GLY A 22 -5.48 20.05 -27.27
C GLY A 22 -5.10 18.63 -26.85
N THR A 23 -5.22 18.33 -25.56
CA THR A 23 -4.87 17.01 -25.00
C THR A 23 -6.04 16.03 -25.09
N HIS A 24 -5.80 14.83 -25.63
CA HIS A 24 -6.75 13.71 -25.50
C HIS A 24 -6.71 13.05 -24.12
N LEU A 25 -5.72 13.37 -23.29
CA LEU A 25 -5.64 12.90 -21.92
C LEU A 25 -6.60 13.69 -21.03
N MET A 26 -7.50 12.98 -20.34
CA MET A 26 -8.29 13.54 -19.25
C MET A 26 -7.38 13.76 -18.04
N ASN A 27 -6.83 14.96 -17.93
CA ASN A 27 -6.00 15.34 -16.80
C ASN A 27 -6.80 15.34 -15.50
N ARG A 28 -6.10 15.12 -14.37
CA ARG A 28 -6.71 15.17 -13.03
C ARG A 28 -7.42 16.51 -12.74
N SER A 29 -6.93 17.59 -13.34
CA SER A 29 -7.64 18.87 -13.41
C SER A 29 -8.07 19.11 -14.84
N LEU A 30 -9.35 19.42 -15.04
CA LEU A 30 -9.87 19.86 -16.33
C LEU A 30 -9.62 21.36 -16.59
N LYS A 31 -9.08 22.09 -15.59
CA LYS A 31 -8.84 23.54 -15.65
C LYS A 31 -7.36 23.87 -15.86
N VAL A 32 -6.47 22.98 -15.44
CA VAL A 32 -5.02 23.21 -15.43
C VAL A 32 -4.36 22.07 -16.17
N GLU A 33 -3.64 22.41 -17.23
CA GLU A 33 -2.82 21.44 -17.93
C GLU A 33 -1.49 21.22 -17.19
N PRO A 34 -1.07 19.97 -17.00
CA PRO A 34 0.22 19.69 -16.38
C PRO A 34 1.38 20.06 -17.32
N ALA A 35 2.53 20.39 -16.72
CA ALA A 35 3.77 20.56 -17.46
C ALA A 35 4.21 19.24 -18.12
N MET A 36 4.75 19.32 -19.33
CA MET A 36 5.28 18.16 -20.06
C MET A 36 6.72 17.89 -19.63
N VAL A 37 6.97 16.71 -19.07
CA VAL A 37 8.32 16.18 -18.80
C VAL A 37 8.77 15.38 -20.01
N GLU A 38 9.95 15.69 -20.57
CA GLU A 38 10.52 14.96 -21.72
C GLU A 38 11.38 13.79 -21.26
N PHE A 39 12.23 14.02 -20.26
CA PHE A 39 13.03 12.98 -19.63
C PHE A 39 13.34 13.36 -18.18
N ALA A 40 13.83 12.39 -17.43
CA ALA A 40 14.21 12.58 -16.04
C ALA A 40 15.47 11.77 -15.71
N LYS A 41 16.32 12.31 -14.84
CA LYS A 41 17.57 11.67 -14.41
C LYS A 41 17.86 12.02 -12.95
N GLY A 42 18.16 11.02 -12.13
CA GLY A 42 18.36 11.22 -10.71
C GLY A 42 17.11 11.84 -10.07
N LEU A 43 17.25 13.06 -9.55
CA LEU A 43 16.17 13.82 -8.92
C LEU A 43 15.63 14.95 -9.82
N GLU A 44 16.02 14.98 -11.09
CA GLU A 44 15.68 16.08 -12.00
C GLU A 44 14.65 15.64 -13.05
N LEU A 45 13.63 16.49 -13.21
CA LEU A 45 12.67 16.43 -14.32
C LEU A 45 13.04 17.51 -15.32
N HIS A 46 13.30 17.13 -16.57
CA HIS A 46 13.58 18.06 -17.65
C HIS A 46 12.31 18.26 -18.48
N LEU A 47 11.80 19.49 -18.48
CA LEU A 47 10.54 19.85 -19.11
C LEU A 47 10.75 20.23 -20.57
N ALA A 48 9.70 20.07 -21.39
CA ALA A 48 9.72 20.42 -22.81
C ALA A 48 9.97 21.90 -23.11
N ASN A 49 9.83 22.78 -22.11
CA ASN A 49 10.14 24.21 -22.23
C ASN A 49 11.60 24.55 -21.84
N GLY A 50 12.46 23.54 -21.68
CA GLY A 50 13.87 23.70 -21.32
C GLY A 50 14.14 23.92 -19.83
N ARG A 51 13.10 24.02 -18.98
CA ARG A 51 13.28 24.13 -17.53
C ARG A 51 13.61 22.77 -16.92
N THR A 52 14.48 22.79 -15.92
CA THR A 52 14.72 21.63 -15.05
C THR A 52 14.07 21.88 -13.70
N VAL A 53 13.39 20.85 -13.17
CA VAL A 53 12.73 20.88 -11.87
C VAL A 53 13.35 19.81 -10.99
N LEU A 54 13.77 20.19 -9.78
CA LEU A 54 14.14 19.24 -8.75
C LEU A 54 12.88 18.56 -8.21
N ASP A 55 12.74 17.25 -8.42
CA ASP A 55 11.72 16.41 -7.80
C ASP A 55 12.16 16.01 -6.39
N ALA A 56 11.89 16.90 -5.44
CA ALA A 56 12.19 16.69 -4.03
C ALA A 56 11.16 15.80 -3.30
N CYS A 57 10.04 15.44 -3.92
CA CYS A 57 8.97 14.64 -3.30
C CYS A 57 8.81 13.24 -3.90
N GLY A 58 9.52 12.95 -4.99
CA GLY A 58 9.42 11.68 -5.71
C GLY A 58 8.02 11.46 -6.30
N GLY A 59 7.40 12.53 -6.78
CA GLY A 59 6.00 12.58 -7.20
C GLY A 59 5.03 12.31 -6.04
N ALA A 60 4.22 11.25 -6.16
CA ALA A 60 3.33 10.81 -5.08
C ALA A 60 4.07 9.90 -4.08
N ALA A 61 5.30 10.28 -3.68
CA ALA A 61 6.23 9.49 -2.87
C ALA A 61 6.60 8.11 -3.45
N VAL A 62 6.51 7.97 -4.78
CA VAL A 62 6.79 6.71 -5.49
C VAL A 62 8.29 6.47 -5.60
N ARG A 63 9.04 7.54 -5.79
CA ARG A 63 10.44 7.51 -6.18
C ARG A 63 11.38 7.60 -4.99
N VAL A 64 12.16 6.54 -4.79
CA VAL A 64 13.15 6.40 -3.71
C VAL A 64 14.57 6.35 -4.28
N ILE A 65 14.80 5.72 -5.44
CA ILE A 65 16.16 5.49 -5.99
C ILE A 65 16.52 6.36 -7.22
N GLY A 66 15.69 7.35 -7.56
CA GLY A 66 15.94 8.31 -8.65
C GLY A 66 15.74 7.77 -10.09
N HIS A 67 15.42 8.67 -11.02
CA HIS A 67 15.13 8.34 -12.41
C HIS A 67 16.39 7.86 -13.17
N GLY A 68 16.18 7.00 -14.17
CA GLY A 68 17.24 6.58 -15.09
C GLY A 68 18.19 5.52 -14.52
N ASN A 69 17.75 4.73 -13.54
CA ASN A 69 18.52 3.63 -12.98
C ASN A 69 18.67 2.50 -14.01
N GLU A 70 19.89 2.36 -14.54
CA GLU A 70 20.21 1.37 -15.58
C GLU A 70 20.11 -0.08 -15.10
N GLU A 71 20.36 -0.34 -13.81
CA GLU A 71 20.29 -1.68 -13.26
C GLU A 71 18.86 -2.22 -13.33
N VAL A 72 17.89 -1.41 -12.90
CA VAL A 72 16.46 -1.75 -12.96
C VAL A 72 16.00 -1.88 -14.41
N GLN A 73 16.40 -0.97 -15.30
CA GLN A 73 16.06 -1.06 -16.73
C GLN A 73 16.56 -2.36 -17.35
N LYS A 74 17.82 -2.74 -17.09
CA LYS A 74 18.39 -4.01 -17.57
C LYS A 74 17.65 -5.20 -16.98
N ALA A 75 17.24 -5.15 -15.71
CA ALA A 75 16.43 -6.21 -15.09
C ALA A 75 15.05 -6.36 -15.74
N MET A 76 14.36 -5.25 -16.01
CA MET A 76 13.07 -5.26 -16.71
C MET A 76 13.18 -5.83 -18.13
N ILE A 77 14.18 -5.39 -18.90
CA ILE A 77 14.43 -5.91 -20.26
C ILE A 77 14.68 -7.41 -20.21
N ARG A 78 15.56 -7.88 -19.30
CA ARG A 78 15.84 -9.32 -19.15
C ARG A 78 14.58 -10.12 -18.82
N GLN A 79 13.73 -9.62 -17.92
CA GLN A 79 12.49 -10.31 -17.55
C GLN A 79 11.52 -10.34 -18.75
N ALA A 80 11.30 -9.20 -19.40
CA ALA A 80 10.41 -9.11 -20.56
C ALA A 80 10.85 -10.00 -21.73
N SER A 81 12.16 -10.16 -21.96
CA SER A 81 12.70 -11.06 -22.98
C SER A 81 12.58 -12.55 -22.62
N LYS A 82 12.37 -12.90 -21.35
CA LYS A 82 12.19 -14.29 -20.90
C LYS A 82 10.72 -14.67 -20.76
N VAL A 83 9.99 -13.92 -19.93
CA VAL A 83 8.59 -14.16 -19.61
C VAL A 83 7.93 -12.80 -19.35
N SER A 84 7.09 -12.37 -20.28
CA SER A 84 6.34 -11.11 -20.15
C SER A 84 5.14 -11.23 -19.19
N TYR A 85 4.48 -12.39 -19.17
CA TYR A 85 3.29 -12.63 -18.35
C TYR A 85 3.06 -14.12 -18.12
N VAL A 86 2.56 -14.47 -16.93
CA VAL A 86 1.95 -15.77 -16.61
C VAL A 86 0.72 -15.59 -15.74
N HIS A 87 -0.23 -16.52 -15.85
CA HIS A 87 -1.43 -16.54 -15.02
C HIS A 87 -1.13 -17.15 -13.65
N THR A 88 -1.22 -16.34 -12.58
CA THR A 88 -0.78 -16.70 -11.22
C THR A 88 -1.60 -17.79 -10.54
N GLN A 89 -2.76 -18.15 -11.07
CA GLN A 89 -3.52 -19.32 -10.59
C GLN A 89 -2.81 -20.64 -10.95
N SER A 90 -2.03 -20.66 -12.02
CA SER A 90 -1.44 -21.88 -12.59
C SER A 90 0.08 -21.89 -12.55
N TYR A 91 0.71 -20.71 -12.55
CA TYR A 91 2.14 -20.57 -12.78
C TYR A 91 2.76 -19.51 -11.86
N THR A 92 4.06 -19.65 -11.63
CA THR A 92 4.90 -18.65 -10.96
C THR A 92 6.11 -18.32 -11.84
N THR A 93 6.92 -17.33 -11.44
CA THR A 93 8.19 -16.98 -12.10
C THR A 93 9.29 -16.79 -11.06
N PRO A 94 10.57 -17.00 -11.43
CA PRO A 94 11.69 -16.72 -10.52
C PRO A 94 11.64 -15.30 -9.95
N ALA A 95 11.30 -14.30 -10.77
CA ALA A 95 11.21 -12.91 -10.30
C ALA A 95 10.19 -12.71 -9.16
N ALA A 96 9.06 -13.42 -9.21
CA ALA A 96 8.04 -13.34 -8.16
C ALA A 96 8.48 -14.10 -6.89
N GLU A 97 9.06 -15.29 -7.05
CA GLU A 97 9.57 -16.09 -5.91
C GLU A 97 10.75 -15.39 -5.23
N ASP A 98 11.70 -14.86 -6.00
CA ASP A 98 12.87 -14.14 -5.49
C ASP A 98 12.45 -12.88 -4.73
N LEU A 99 11.43 -12.15 -5.21
CA LEU A 99 10.88 -11.00 -4.48
C LEU A 99 10.21 -11.43 -3.18
N ALA A 100 9.42 -12.51 -3.18
CA ALA A 100 8.80 -13.03 -1.97
C ALA A 100 9.85 -13.47 -0.94
N ASN A 101 10.90 -14.17 -1.38
CA ASN A 101 12.01 -14.61 -0.55
C ASN A 101 12.78 -13.41 0.02
N PHE A 102 13.11 -12.41 -0.81
CA PHE A 102 13.77 -11.19 -0.35
C PHE A 102 13.00 -10.50 0.78
N MET A 103 11.66 -10.47 0.69
CA MET A 103 10.82 -9.82 1.70
C MET A 103 10.55 -10.67 2.94
N LEU A 104 10.61 -12.01 2.83
CA LEU A 104 10.05 -12.93 3.83
C LEU A 104 10.99 -14.05 4.31
N ASP A 105 12.19 -14.19 3.74
CA ASP A 105 13.16 -15.21 4.15
C ASP A 105 13.59 -15.02 5.60
N GLY A 106 13.70 -16.12 6.34
CA GLY A 106 13.87 -16.08 7.80
C GLY A 106 12.62 -15.65 8.57
N SER A 107 11.56 -15.23 7.86
CA SER A 107 10.26 -14.84 8.40
C SER A 107 10.36 -13.65 9.36
N PRO A 108 10.87 -12.52 8.87
CA PRO A 108 11.01 -11.32 9.66
C PRO A 108 9.65 -10.95 10.25
N HIS A 109 9.63 -10.70 11.56
CA HIS A 109 8.43 -10.32 12.30
C HIS A 109 7.26 -11.31 12.12
N GLY A 110 7.54 -12.59 11.88
CA GLY A 110 6.51 -13.63 11.71
C GLY A 110 5.70 -13.55 10.40
N LEU A 111 6.02 -12.61 9.51
CA LEU A 111 5.46 -12.55 8.15
C LEU A 111 5.90 -13.77 7.35
N GLY A 112 5.04 -14.29 6.48
CA GLY A 112 5.40 -15.49 5.72
C GLY A 112 4.63 -15.79 4.44
N LYS A 113 3.71 -14.92 4.02
CA LYS A 113 3.08 -15.01 2.70
C LYS A 113 2.96 -13.63 2.07
N ALA A 114 3.40 -13.52 0.81
CA ALA A 114 3.24 -12.33 -0.02
C ALA A 114 2.18 -12.60 -1.09
N PHE A 115 1.35 -11.60 -1.35
CA PHE A 115 0.45 -11.56 -2.50
C PHE A 115 0.72 -10.28 -3.30
N PHE A 116 1.21 -10.44 -4.53
CA PHE A 116 1.60 -9.33 -5.42
C PHE A 116 0.48 -8.95 -6.39
N ILE A 117 0.33 -7.64 -6.59
CA ILE A 117 -0.75 -6.98 -7.36
C ILE A 117 -0.23 -5.62 -7.86
N CYS A 118 -1.05 -4.81 -8.53
CA CYS A 118 -0.54 -3.67 -9.31
C CYS A 118 -0.51 -2.33 -8.54
N SER A 119 -1.39 -2.15 -7.55
CA SER A 119 -1.55 -0.85 -6.89
C SER A 119 -1.79 -0.97 -5.39
N GLY A 120 -1.44 0.11 -4.67
CA GLY A 120 -1.70 0.20 -3.24
C GLY A 120 -3.19 0.12 -2.88
N SER A 121 -4.07 0.69 -3.70
CA SER A 121 -5.51 0.57 -3.47
C SER A 121 -6.01 -0.86 -3.57
N GLU A 122 -5.50 -1.64 -4.53
CA GLU A 122 -5.80 -3.07 -4.62
C GLU A 122 -5.21 -3.84 -3.43
N ALA A 123 -4.07 -3.41 -2.87
CA ALA A 123 -3.44 -4.06 -1.71
C ALA A 123 -4.32 -3.96 -0.48
N VAL A 124 -4.89 -2.79 -0.29
CA VAL A 124 -5.77 -2.51 0.83
C VAL A 124 -7.08 -3.27 0.67
N GLU A 125 -7.69 -3.21 -0.51
CA GLU A 125 -8.89 -4.02 -0.79
C GLU A 125 -8.63 -5.52 -0.57
N SER A 126 -7.45 -6.00 -0.98
CA SER A 126 -7.05 -7.40 -0.81
C SER A 126 -6.78 -7.76 0.65
N ALA A 127 -6.15 -6.88 1.43
CA ALA A 127 -5.93 -7.04 2.87
C ALA A 127 -7.26 -7.11 3.64
N LEU A 128 -8.24 -6.27 3.28
CA LEU A 128 -9.57 -6.29 3.86
C LEU A 128 -10.34 -7.56 3.51
N LYS A 129 -10.25 -8.03 2.25
CA LYS A 129 -10.80 -9.32 1.83
C LYS A 129 -10.16 -10.48 2.59
N LEU A 130 -8.85 -10.43 2.81
CA LEU A 130 -8.11 -11.42 3.60
C LEU A 130 -8.62 -11.45 5.05
N ALA A 131 -8.76 -10.30 5.69
CA ALA A 131 -9.31 -10.18 7.04
C ALA A 131 -10.75 -10.71 7.12
N ARG A 132 -11.60 -10.36 6.15
CA ARG A 132 -12.97 -10.87 6.07
C ARG A 132 -13.00 -12.39 5.92
N GLN A 133 -12.17 -12.94 5.04
CA GLN A 133 -12.05 -14.38 4.79
C GLN A 133 -11.62 -15.11 6.06
N TYR A 134 -10.61 -14.59 6.76
CA TYR A 134 -10.14 -15.14 8.03
C TYR A 134 -11.26 -15.32 9.05
N PHE A 135 -12.08 -14.28 9.29
CA PHE A 135 -13.19 -14.40 10.24
C PHE A 135 -14.40 -15.14 9.69
N PHE A 136 -14.59 -15.17 8.38
CA PHE A 136 -15.61 -16.02 7.77
C PHE A 136 -15.33 -17.50 8.11
N GLU A 137 -14.07 -17.91 8.01
CA GLU A 137 -13.64 -19.27 8.33
C GLU A 137 -13.58 -19.55 9.84
N LYS A 138 -13.17 -18.58 10.65
CA LYS A 138 -12.99 -18.77 12.10
C LYS A 138 -14.27 -18.64 12.93
N ALA A 139 -15.15 -17.70 12.61
CA ALA A 139 -16.21 -17.28 13.55
C ALA A 139 -17.47 -16.65 12.95
N ARG A 140 -17.62 -16.59 11.61
CA ARG A 140 -18.79 -15.98 10.92
C ARG A 140 -19.16 -14.57 11.41
N ARG A 141 -18.17 -13.74 11.78
CA ARG A 141 -18.40 -12.35 12.24
C ARG A 141 -18.87 -11.46 11.07
N ILE A 142 -19.75 -10.49 11.35
CA ILE A 142 -20.09 -9.37 10.45
C ILE A 142 -19.00 -8.31 10.62
N ALA A 143 -18.57 -7.63 9.56
CA ALA A 143 -17.31 -6.88 9.50
C ALA A 143 -17.49 -5.37 9.66
N TYR A 144 -16.63 -4.70 10.44
CA TYR A 144 -16.35 -3.26 10.40
C TYR A 144 -14.85 -3.02 10.15
N THR A 145 -14.47 -2.08 9.25
CA THR A 145 -13.09 -1.90 8.74
C THR A 145 -12.72 -0.43 8.40
N PHE A 146 -11.42 -0.10 8.18
CA PHE A 146 -10.88 1.29 8.05
C PHE A 146 -9.81 1.44 6.90
N TYR A 147 -9.45 2.70 6.54
CA TYR A 147 -8.71 3.38 5.41
C TYR A 147 -7.86 2.62 4.33
N HIS A 148 -7.39 3.33 3.26
CA HIS A 148 -6.13 3.13 2.46
C HIS A 148 -6.19 3.09 0.89
N GLY A 149 -7.24 3.56 0.21
CA GLY A 149 -7.19 3.59 -1.27
C GLY A 149 -8.38 4.20 -2.00
N ASN A 150 -8.45 3.98 -3.32
CA ASN A 150 -9.42 4.62 -4.22
C ASN A 150 -10.28 3.64 -5.04
N THR A 151 -10.20 2.32 -4.79
CA THR A 151 -11.26 1.37 -5.21
C THR A 151 -12.52 1.64 -4.38
N MET A 152 -13.70 1.19 -4.80
CA MET A 152 -14.93 1.49 -4.04
C MET A 152 -14.86 1.03 -2.58
N GLY A 153 -14.24 -0.12 -2.30
CA GLY A 153 -13.97 -0.49 -0.93
C GLY A 153 -12.99 0.44 -0.27
N ALA A 154 -11.77 0.51 -0.76
CA ALA A 154 -10.75 1.39 -0.21
C ALA A 154 -11.19 2.86 -0.02
N LEU A 155 -12.05 3.41 -0.91
CA LEU A 155 -12.65 4.75 -0.85
C LEU A 155 -13.73 4.88 0.22
N SER A 156 -14.53 3.85 0.45
CA SER A 156 -15.54 3.82 1.54
C SER A 156 -14.90 4.04 2.91
N PHE A 157 -13.63 3.66 3.04
CA PHE A 157 -12.85 3.81 4.25
C PHE A 157 -12.05 5.13 4.31
N SER A 158 -12.05 5.94 3.24
CA SER A 158 -11.33 7.21 3.13
C SER A 158 -11.77 8.26 4.16
N SER A 159 -10.84 8.85 4.92
CA SER A 159 -11.12 10.03 5.77
C SER A 159 -11.05 11.36 5.02
N ASN A 160 -10.65 11.38 3.74
CA ASN A 160 -10.60 12.59 2.91
C ASN A 160 -12.00 12.96 2.39
N PRO A 161 -12.65 14.02 2.89
CA PRO A 161 -14.05 14.31 2.55
C PRO A 161 -14.23 14.68 1.07
N ALA A 162 -13.29 15.42 0.49
CA ALA A 162 -13.36 15.85 -0.91
C ALA A 162 -13.39 14.68 -1.90
N ARG A 163 -12.79 13.54 -1.53
CA ARG A 163 -12.83 12.31 -2.34
C ARG A 163 -14.06 11.46 -2.05
N LYS A 164 -14.66 11.57 -0.86
CA LYS A 164 -15.77 10.71 -0.39
C LYS A 164 -17.14 11.26 -0.77
N VAL A 165 -17.36 12.58 -0.62
CA VAL A 165 -18.66 13.25 -0.83
C VAL A 165 -19.33 12.87 -2.16
N PRO A 166 -18.61 12.74 -3.30
CA PRO A 166 -19.27 12.33 -4.55
C PRO A 166 -19.82 10.89 -4.58
N TYR A 167 -19.51 10.06 -3.58
CA TYR A 167 -19.80 8.61 -3.58
C TYR A 167 -20.46 8.12 -2.28
N GLU A 168 -21.00 9.03 -1.46
CA GLU A 168 -21.48 8.76 -0.10
C GLU A 168 -22.54 7.63 -0.03
N ASP A 169 -23.35 7.46 -1.08
CA ASP A 169 -24.37 6.40 -1.18
C ASP A 169 -23.88 5.08 -1.80
N PHE A 170 -22.62 5.01 -2.24
CA PHE A 170 -22.05 3.85 -2.93
C PHE A 170 -21.01 3.07 -2.08
N GLY A 171 -20.78 3.51 -0.84
CA GLY A 171 -19.75 2.95 0.04
C GLY A 171 -20.19 1.82 0.97
N TYR A 172 -19.22 1.13 1.57
CA TYR A 172 -19.45 0.15 2.63
C TYR A 172 -20.06 0.82 3.87
N ARG A 173 -21.19 0.28 4.34
CA ARG A 173 -21.94 0.82 5.48
C ARG A 173 -21.36 0.47 6.86
N HIS A 174 -20.37 -0.43 6.90
CA HIS A 174 -19.80 -0.95 8.14
C HIS A 174 -18.38 -0.43 8.33
N VAL A 175 -18.29 0.87 8.54
CA VAL A 175 -17.03 1.62 8.69
C VAL A 175 -17.28 2.66 9.75
N THR A 176 -16.40 2.73 10.74
CA THR A 176 -16.36 3.88 11.65
C THR A 176 -15.01 4.58 11.49
N HIS A 177 -14.73 5.60 12.29
CA HIS A 177 -13.42 6.28 12.30
C HIS A 177 -13.13 6.73 13.72
N VAL A 178 -11.86 6.66 14.12
CA VAL A 178 -11.35 7.25 15.36
C VAL A 178 -10.48 8.46 15.03
N SER A 179 -10.21 9.29 16.03
CA SER A 179 -9.38 10.48 15.88
C SER A 179 -8.01 10.17 15.27
N PRO A 180 -7.49 11.06 14.40
CA PRO A 180 -6.16 10.88 13.83
C PRO A 180 -5.08 11.04 14.91
N ALA A 181 -4.05 10.20 14.82
CA ALA A 181 -2.85 10.27 15.63
C ALA A 181 -1.93 11.44 15.18
N TYR A 182 -2.40 12.68 15.30
CA TYR A 182 -1.71 13.89 14.86
C TYR A 182 -1.58 14.91 15.99
N GLU A 183 -0.52 14.73 16.76
CA GLU A 183 -0.22 15.50 17.97
C GLU A 183 -0.25 17.02 17.75
N TYR A 184 0.51 17.53 16.78
CA TYR A 184 0.63 18.97 16.53
C TYR A 184 -0.73 19.66 16.26
N ARG A 185 -1.72 18.93 15.73
CA ARG A 185 -3.01 19.53 15.35
C ARG A 185 -4.11 19.32 16.39
N TYR A 186 -4.08 18.21 17.12
CA TYR A 186 -5.20 17.78 17.96
C TYR A 186 -4.86 17.62 19.44
N LYS A 187 -3.58 17.63 19.82
CA LYS A 187 -3.22 17.63 21.23
C LYS A 187 -3.45 19.02 21.83
N PRO A 188 -4.25 19.16 22.91
CA PRO A 188 -4.32 20.38 23.70
C PRO A 188 -2.94 20.85 24.19
N ASP A 189 -2.76 22.16 24.34
CA ASP A 189 -1.48 22.74 24.73
C ASP A 189 -1.06 22.31 26.14
N GLU A 190 -2.03 22.10 27.03
CA GLU A 190 -1.81 21.69 28.43
C GLU A 190 -1.60 20.18 28.59
N GLU A 191 -1.83 19.38 27.56
CA GLU A 191 -1.74 17.91 27.61
C GLU A 191 -0.33 17.42 27.25
N SER A 192 0.18 16.42 27.99
CA SER A 192 1.44 15.76 27.64
C SER A 192 1.26 14.83 26.44
N THR A 193 2.32 14.56 25.67
CA THR A 193 2.28 13.57 24.56
C THR A 193 1.82 12.19 25.02
N ALA A 194 2.18 11.79 26.25
CA ALA A 194 1.79 10.51 26.84
C ALA A 194 0.29 10.47 27.15
N ASP A 195 -0.27 11.55 27.70
CA ASP A 195 -1.71 11.66 27.95
C ASP A 195 -2.49 11.65 26.64
N PHE A 196 -2.04 12.39 25.63
CA PHE A 196 -2.66 12.38 24.30
C PHE A 196 -2.68 10.99 23.67
N THR A 197 -1.55 10.28 23.75
CA THR A 197 -1.46 8.89 23.26
C THR A 197 -2.43 7.98 24.00
N ARG A 198 -2.53 8.11 25.34
CA ARG A 198 -3.50 7.36 26.14
C ARG A 198 -4.93 7.66 25.71
N CYS A 199 -5.29 8.93 25.53
CA CYS A 199 -6.63 9.35 25.09
C CYS A 199 -7.02 8.74 23.74
N LEU A 200 -6.10 8.72 22.76
CA LEU A 200 -6.33 8.08 21.47
C LEU A 200 -6.55 6.56 21.57
N LEU A 201 -5.82 5.89 22.47
CA LEU A 201 -5.96 4.46 22.72
C LEU A 201 -7.27 4.12 23.45
N GLU A 202 -7.66 4.94 24.42
CA GLU A 202 -8.94 4.83 25.11
C GLU A 202 -10.11 5.05 24.13
N GLU A 203 -10.02 6.05 23.25
CA GLU A 203 -11.00 6.27 22.19
C GLU A 203 -11.15 5.04 21.29
N LEU A 204 -10.03 4.46 20.84
CA LEU A 204 -10.03 3.27 20.00
C LEU A 204 -10.72 2.08 20.68
N GLU A 205 -10.36 1.82 21.93
CA GLU A 205 -10.96 0.73 22.70
C GLU A 205 -12.46 0.97 22.94
N ASN A 206 -12.85 2.19 23.28
CA ASN A 206 -14.26 2.57 23.46
C ASN A 206 -15.08 2.36 22.18
N GLU A 207 -14.51 2.70 21.02
CA GLU A 207 -15.16 2.49 19.72
C GLU A 207 -15.37 1.00 19.41
N PHE A 208 -14.36 0.16 19.70
CA PHE A 208 -14.52 -1.30 19.57
C PHE A 208 -15.64 -1.83 20.46
N LEU A 209 -15.73 -1.34 21.70
CA LEU A 209 -16.77 -1.73 22.64
C LEU A 209 -18.16 -1.24 22.21
N ALA A 210 -18.26 -0.01 21.70
CA ALA A 210 -19.52 0.58 21.23
C ALA A 210 -20.13 -0.19 20.05
N ILE A 211 -19.30 -0.60 19.08
CA ILE A 211 -19.72 -1.48 17.97
C ILE A 211 -20.11 -2.88 18.49
N GLY A 212 -19.42 -3.30 19.55
CA GLY A 212 -19.35 -4.67 20.04
C GLY A 212 -18.12 -5.34 19.43
N ALA A 213 -17.08 -5.51 20.24
CA ALA A 213 -15.76 -5.94 19.77
C ALA A 213 -15.79 -7.23 18.95
N SER A 214 -16.74 -8.14 19.23
CA SER A 214 -17.01 -9.37 18.47
C SER A 214 -17.49 -9.17 17.02
N LYS A 215 -17.77 -7.94 16.61
CA LYS A 215 -18.14 -7.55 15.24
C LYS A 215 -17.04 -6.78 14.53
N VAL A 216 -16.00 -6.35 15.23
CA VAL A 216 -14.85 -5.71 14.58
C VAL A 216 -13.95 -6.80 14.03
N ILE A 217 -13.47 -6.65 12.79
CA ILE A 217 -12.58 -7.64 12.16
C ILE A 217 -11.16 -7.11 11.98
N ALA A 218 -10.99 -5.82 11.73
CA ALA A 218 -9.67 -5.25 11.56
C ALA A 218 -9.62 -3.79 11.99
N PHE A 219 -8.50 -3.40 12.57
CA PHE A 219 -8.07 -2.01 12.65
C PHE A 219 -7.01 -1.76 11.58
N VAL A 220 -7.12 -0.64 10.90
CA VAL A 220 -6.34 -0.36 9.70
C VAL A 220 -5.79 1.05 9.80
N ALA A 221 -4.47 1.20 9.79
CA ALA A 221 -3.80 2.48 9.98
C ALA A 221 -2.56 2.61 9.10
N GLU A 222 -2.23 3.84 8.67
CA GLU A 222 -0.92 4.10 8.08
C GLU A 222 0.09 4.10 9.22
N THR A 223 1.21 3.38 9.10
CA THR A 223 2.24 3.38 10.17
C THR A 223 2.76 4.79 10.42
N VAL A 224 2.93 5.56 9.34
CA VAL A 224 3.21 7.00 9.34
C VAL A 224 2.23 7.64 8.36
N GLY A 225 1.44 8.60 8.82
CA GLY A 225 0.37 9.22 8.04
C GLY A 225 0.91 9.92 6.79
N GLY A 226 0.48 9.49 5.61
CA GLY A 226 1.07 9.90 4.35
C GLY A 226 0.49 11.19 3.78
N ALA A 227 -0.07 11.11 2.58
CA ALA A 227 -0.42 12.26 1.75
C ALA A 227 -1.53 13.15 2.33
N THR A 228 -2.43 12.60 3.16
CA THR A 228 -3.54 13.38 3.74
C THR A 228 -3.09 14.16 4.97
N SER A 229 -2.25 13.56 5.82
CA SER A 229 -1.79 14.17 7.07
C SER A 229 -0.52 15.00 6.89
N GLY A 230 0.27 14.72 5.84
CA GLY A 230 1.50 15.45 5.54
C GLY A 230 2.76 14.82 6.14
N CYS A 231 2.90 13.48 6.05
CA CYS A 231 4.05 12.73 6.59
C CYS A 231 4.15 12.81 8.13
N VAL A 232 3.05 12.55 8.82
CA VAL A 232 2.93 12.70 10.29
C VAL A 232 3.17 11.36 10.98
N PRO A 233 4.22 11.22 11.80
CA PRO A 233 4.41 10.02 12.62
C PRO A 233 3.37 9.98 13.76
N PRO A 234 2.96 8.78 14.19
CA PRO A 234 2.12 8.64 15.38
C PRO A 234 2.89 9.08 16.64
N PRO A 235 2.20 9.49 17.71
CA PRO A 235 2.88 9.81 18.96
C PRO A 235 3.47 8.54 19.60
N PRO A 236 4.57 8.64 20.35
CA PRO A 236 5.31 7.48 20.83
C PRO A 236 4.45 6.47 21.62
N GLY A 237 4.51 5.20 21.22
CA GLY A 237 3.82 4.11 21.90
C GLY A 237 2.37 3.90 21.45
N TYR A 238 1.87 4.74 20.54
CA TYR A 238 0.54 4.58 19.95
C TYR A 238 0.41 3.23 19.23
N LEU A 239 1.35 2.85 18.35
CA LEU A 239 1.23 1.61 17.60
C LEU A 239 1.31 0.37 18.51
N ARG A 240 2.15 0.42 19.56
CA ARG A 240 2.21 -0.63 20.57
C ARG A 240 0.89 -0.77 21.33
N GLY A 241 0.27 0.34 21.72
CA GLY A 241 -1.04 0.35 22.36
C GLY A 241 -2.13 -0.22 21.45
N VAL A 242 -2.17 0.21 20.19
CA VAL A 242 -3.10 -0.29 19.17
C VAL A 242 -2.96 -1.80 19.02
N ARG A 243 -1.73 -2.32 18.91
CA ARG A 243 -1.45 -3.76 18.82
C ARG A 243 -2.01 -4.51 20.03
N ALA A 244 -1.73 -4.02 21.24
CA ALA A 244 -2.21 -4.65 22.47
C ALA A 244 -3.75 -4.68 22.56
N ILE A 245 -4.43 -3.61 22.15
CA ILE A 245 -5.90 -3.56 22.09
C ILE A 245 -6.42 -4.54 21.04
N CYS A 246 -5.81 -4.60 19.85
CA CYS A 246 -6.17 -5.55 18.81
C CYS A 246 -6.04 -7.00 19.29
N ASP A 247 -4.96 -7.32 20.01
CA ASP A 247 -4.74 -8.65 20.60
C ASP A 247 -5.79 -9.00 21.65
N LYS A 248 -6.10 -8.05 22.55
CA LYS A 248 -7.11 -8.21 23.61
C LYS A 248 -8.47 -8.63 23.05
N TYR A 249 -8.88 -8.08 21.90
CA TYR A 249 -10.19 -8.33 21.31
C TYR A 249 -10.17 -9.32 20.14
N GLY A 250 -9.00 -9.85 19.78
CA GLY A 250 -8.81 -10.72 18.63
C GLY A 250 -9.21 -10.04 17.31
N ILE A 251 -8.85 -8.77 17.15
CA ILE A 251 -9.04 -7.94 15.96
C ILE A 251 -7.73 -7.91 15.18
N LEU A 252 -7.78 -8.00 13.85
CA LEU A 252 -6.57 -7.97 13.04
C LEU A 252 -6.01 -6.55 12.92
N LEU A 253 -4.71 -6.38 13.14
CA LEU A 253 -4.01 -5.13 12.85
C LEU A 253 -3.48 -5.15 11.41
N ILE A 254 -3.95 -4.22 10.59
CA ILE A 254 -3.46 -4.00 9.23
C ILE A 254 -2.70 -2.67 9.21
N LEU A 255 -1.42 -2.73 8.89
CA LEU A 255 -0.60 -1.52 8.71
C LEU A 255 -0.39 -1.22 7.24
N ASP A 256 -0.77 -0.01 6.84
CA ASP A 256 -0.48 0.51 5.51
C ASP A 256 0.87 1.21 5.47
N GLU A 257 1.80 0.55 4.79
CA GLU A 257 3.15 1.04 4.53
C GLU A 257 3.42 1.31 3.05
N ILE A 258 2.36 1.55 2.27
CA ILE A 258 2.43 1.93 0.86
C ILE A 258 3.30 3.18 0.69
N MET A 259 3.26 4.15 1.62
CA MET A 259 4.09 5.36 1.54
C MET A 259 5.36 5.30 2.40
N CYS A 260 5.26 4.80 3.63
CA CYS A 260 6.32 4.88 4.63
C CYS A 260 7.26 3.66 4.67
N GLY A 261 6.84 2.53 4.08
CA GLY A 261 7.66 1.33 3.99
C GLY A 261 8.69 1.40 2.86
N THR A 262 9.29 0.23 2.58
CA THR A 262 10.35 0.05 1.57
C THR A 262 11.53 1.01 1.78
N GLY A 263 11.98 1.16 3.04
CA GLY A 263 13.17 1.96 3.37
C GLY A 263 12.94 3.46 3.53
N ARG A 264 11.74 3.99 3.23
CA ARG A 264 11.48 5.44 3.26
C ARG A 264 11.74 6.07 4.62
N CYS A 265 11.35 5.39 5.69
CA CYS A 265 11.53 5.86 7.06
C CYS A 265 12.87 5.47 7.69
N GLY A 266 13.80 4.84 6.94
CA GLY A 266 15.11 4.40 7.43
C GLY A 266 15.17 2.93 7.85
N THR A 267 14.03 2.28 8.03
CA THR A 267 13.86 0.83 8.18
C THR A 267 13.10 0.26 6.98
N TYR A 268 13.21 -1.04 6.70
CA TYR A 268 12.51 -1.63 5.56
C TYR A 268 11.00 -1.54 5.75
N PHE A 269 10.52 -1.93 6.93
CA PHE A 269 9.17 -1.64 7.41
C PHE A 269 9.22 -0.53 8.47
N ALA A 270 8.33 0.45 8.39
CA ALA A 270 8.28 1.56 9.33
C ALA A 270 7.87 1.10 10.75
N PHE A 271 7.05 0.04 10.86
CA PHE A 271 6.58 -0.47 12.16
C PHE A 271 7.73 -1.01 13.04
N GLU A 272 8.88 -1.34 12.44
CA GLU A 272 10.07 -1.82 13.15
C GLU A 272 10.55 -0.83 14.20
N GLN A 273 10.33 0.47 13.94
CA GLN A 273 10.77 1.56 14.82
C GLN A 273 10.00 1.61 16.14
N GLU A 274 8.81 1.02 16.20
CA GLU A 274 8.03 0.85 17.44
C GLU A 274 7.99 -0.60 17.94
N GLU A 275 8.73 -1.50 17.30
CA GLU A 275 8.78 -2.93 17.65
C GLU A 275 7.38 -3.60 17.61
N VAL A 276 6.54 -3.16 16.67
CA VAL A 276 5.17 -3.67 16.49
C VAL A 276 5.12 -4.61 15.30
N THR A 277 4.45 -5.74 15.44
CA THR A 277 4.18 -6.65 14.32
C THR A 277 2.69 -6.63 13.95
N PRO A 278 2.31 -6.23 12.72
CA PRO A 278 0.93 -6.31 12.25
C PRO A 278 0.55 -7.73 11.81
N ASP A 279 -0.75 -8.00 11.74
CA ASP A 279 -1.27 -9.24 11.15
C ASP A 279 -1.14 -9.23 9.62
N VAL A 280 -1.28 -8.04 9.03
CA VAL A 280 -1.13 -7.79 7.59
C VAL A 280 -0.44 -6.45 7.38
N VAL A 281 0.51 -6.39 6.45
CA VAL A 281 1.11 -5.12 6.00
C VAL A 281 0.93 -4.96 4.49
N THR A 282 0.59 -3.75 4.05
CA THR A 282 0.53 -3.40 2.63
C THR A 282 1.73 -2.54 2.24
N VAL A 283 2.36 -2.85 1.10
CA VAL A 283 3.48 -2.08 0.54
C VAL A 283 3.25 -1.83 -0.95
N ALA A 284 3.71 -0.70 -1.47
CA ALA A 284 3.64 -0.34 -2.89
C ALA A 284 4.69 0.74 -3.19
N LYS A 285 4.40 1.68 -4.11
CA LYS A 285 5.21 2.88 -4.39
C LYS A 285 6.69 2.55 -4.56
N GLY A 286 7.51 2.75 -3.53
CA GLY A 286 8.93 2.43 -3.52
C GLY A 286 9.26 0.98 -3.89
N LEU A 287 8.32 0.04 -3.70
CA LEU A 287 8.48 -1.36 -4.12
C LEU A 287 8.75 -1.48 -5.63
N GLY A 288 7.99 -0.74 -6.45
CA GLY A 288 8.18 -0.69 -7.90
C GLY A 288 8.96 0.54 -8.35
N ASP A 289 9.08 1.54 -7.47
CA ASP A 289 9.78 2.80 -7.66
C ASP A 289 9.34 3.57 -8.93
N GLY A 290 8.18 3.25 -9.48
CA GLY A 290 7.66 3.80 -10.74
C GLY A 290 8.24 3.17 -12.01
N TYR A 291 9.11 2.15 -11.89
CA TYR A 291 9.55 1.30 -12.99
C TYR A 291 8.53 0.21 -13.32
N CYS A 292 7.86 -0.33 -12.30
CA CYS A 292 6.81 -1.32 -12.45
C CYS A 292 5.61 -0.96 -11.57
N SER A 293 4.39 -1.20 -12.05
CA SER A 293 3.18 -1.15 -11.23
C SER A 293 3.14 -2.38 -10.34
N ILE A 294 3.49 -2.23 -9.07
CA ILE A 294 3.48 -3.33 -8.10
C ILE A 294 3.13 -2.84 -6.70
N ALA A 295 2.41 -3.68 -5.99
CA ALA A 295 2.13 -3.63 -4.57
C ALA A 295 2.11 -5.06 -4.01
N ALA A 296 2.23 -5.18 -2.70
CA ALA A 296 2.16 -6.45 -1.99
C ALA A 296 1.27 -6.36 -0.75
N VAL A 297 0.57 -7.46 -0.48
CA VAL A 297 -0.02 -7.76 0.83
C VAL A 297 0.86 -8.82 1.47
N LEU A 298 1.46 -8.51 2.60
CA LEU A 298 2.24 -9.47 3.38
C LEU A 298 1.43 -9.88 4.60
N ALA A 299 1.20 -11.19 4.77
CA ALA A 299 0.41 -11.74 5.85
C ALA A 299 1.28 -12.49 6.86
N HIS A 300 0.94 -12.33 8.14
CA HIS A 300 1.51 -13.13 9.22
C HIS A 300 1.20 -14.62 8.99
N LYS A 301 2.17 -15.50 9.29
CA LYS A 301 2.06 -16.94 9.01
C LYS A 301 0.81 -17.58 9.61
N GLU A 302 0.43 -17.19 10.81
CA GLU A 302 -0.73 -17.75 11.50
C GLU A 302 -2.05 -17.42 10.81
N GLN A 303 -2.21 -16.18 10.35
CA GLN A 303 -3.41 -15.76 9.64
C GLN A 303 -3.49 -16.42 8.27
N ALA A 304 -2.37 -16.52 7.56
CA ALA A 304 -2.30 -17.24 6.29
C ALA A 304 -2.56 -18.76 6.45
N ARG A 305 -2.07 -19.37 7.54
CA ARG A 305 -2.36 -20.79 7.86
C ARG A 305 -3.83 -21.02 8.15
N SER A 306 -4.47 -20.10 8.87
CA SER A 306 -5.89 -20.23 9.21
C SER A 306 -6.77 -20.30 7.96
N ILE A 307 -6.42 -19.54 6.92
CA ILE A 307 -7.11 -19.54 5.62
C ILE A 307 -6.85 -20.83 4.81
N THR A 308 -5.68 -21.45 4.99
CA THR A 308 -5.28 -22.66 4.25
C THR A 308 -5.60 -23.97 4.98
N GLY A 309 -5.93 -23.89 6.27
CA GLY A 309 -6.22 -25.02 7.15
C GLY A 309 -7.50 -25.80 6.83
N ILE A 310 -8.37 -25.28 5.96
CA ILE A 310 -9.57 -25.98 5.47
C ILE A 310 -9.28 -26.69 4.12
N ARG A 311 -8.17 -27.43 4.05
CA ARG A 311 -7.98 -28.45 3.01
C ARG A 311 -8.61 -29.79 3.42
N THR A 312 -9.90 -29.81 3.76
CA THR A 312 -10.74 -31.04 3.71
C THR A 312 -12.22 -30.70 3.79
N LYS A 313 -12.78 -30.27 2.65
CA LYS A 313 -14.15 -30.54 2.15
C LYS A 313 -14.41 -29.62 0.95
N LEU A 314 -13.62 -29.80 -0.11
CA LEU A 314 -14.07 -29.38 -1.44
C LEU A 314 -15.18 -30.38 -1.85
N ILE A 315 -16.44 -30.04 -1.58
CA ILE A 315 -17.56 -30.68 -2.27
C ILE A 315 -17.56 -30.06 -3.67
N GLN A 316 -16.86 -30.72 -4.58
CA GLN A 316 -16.91 -30.40 -6.00
C GLN A 316 -18.31 -30.75 -6.49
N PHE A 317 -19.07 -29.75 -6.96
CA PHE A 317 -20.32 -30.00 -7.69
C PHE A 317 -19.97 -30.87 -8.91
N ARG A 318 -20.53 -32.09 -8.97
CA ARG A 318 -20.56 -32.86 -10.22
C ARG A 318 -21.42 -32.07 -11.21
N ALA A 319 -20.86 -31.72 -12.36
CA ALA A 319 -21.66 -31.33 -13.51
C ALA A 319 -22.62 -32.49 -13.83
N PRO A 320 -23.92 -32.24 -14.08
CA PRO A 320 -24.83 -33.30 -14.50
C PRO A 320 -24.32 -33.87 -15.82
N GLN A 321 -24.03 -35.17 -15.83
CA GLN A 321 -24.04 -35.93 -17.07
C GLN A 321 -25.50 -36.13 -17.44
N HIS A 322 -25.95 -35.47 -18.50
CA HIS A 322 -26.79 -36.00 -19.57
C HIS A 322 -26.94 -34.93 -20.65
#